data_AF-A0A978UQF5-F1
#
_entry.id   AF-A0A978UQF5-F1
#
_cell.length_a   1.000
_cell.length_b   1.000
_cell.length_c   1.000
_cell.angle_alpha   90.00
_cell.angle_beta   90.00
_cell.angle_gamma   90.00
#
_symmetry.space_group_name_H-M   'P 1'
#
loop_
_entity.id
_entity.type
_entity.pdbx_description
1 polymer ?
#
loop_
_entity_poly.entity_id
_entity_poly.type
_entity_poly.pdbx_seq_one_letter_code
_entity_poly.pdbx_strand_id
1 'polypeptide(L)'
;MAAYEHVRALKKKRQDRKGREACGSRNIIDDVLNLFPEPFYHSGIDEIIPGCWKSNETIQSFLSNNGALGEVLEIFINSTLPYILSLNRTVVYWEDVLLDDIVKVRALILPKENVILRLWNNGHNNTKRIVSSGYRAIVSCADFYWRHGDFVENNSKYDYQTGDHGDGDSWCGPFKIWQNVYNYDIDYGLIEEE
;
A
#
# COMPACT_ATOMS: atom_id res chain seq x y z
N MET A 1 12.09 -46.08 16.86
CA MET A 1 12.65 -44.70 16.83
C MET A 1 12.98 -44.22 15.43
N ALA A 2 13.80 -44.91 14.63
CA ALA A 2 14.18 -44.47 13.28
C ALA A 2 13.00 -44.26 12.30
N ALA A 3 12.01 -45.16 12.30
CA ALA A 3 10.81 -45.03 11.46
C ALA A 3 9.94 -43.82 11.84
N TYR A 4 9.89 -43.46 13.14
CA TYR A 4 9.13 -42.32 13.63
C TYR A 4 9.77 -40.99 13.19
N GLU A 5 11.09 -40.87 13.32
CA GLU A 5 11.84 -39.71 12.84
C GLU A 5 11.79 -39.57 11.32
N HIS A 6 11.80 -40.70 10.58
CA HIS A 6 11.65 -40.68 9.13
C HIS A 6 10.26 -40.17 8.70
N VAL A 7 9.19 -40.64 9.34
CA VAL A 7 7.82 -40.16 9.08
C VAL A 7 7.65 -38.69 9.48
N ARG A 8 8.28 -38.24 10.56
CA ARG A 8 8.29 -36.84 11.00
C ARG A 8 9.02 -35.94 9.99
N ALA A 9 10.17 -36.38 9.48
CA ALA A 9 10.92 -35.68 8.44
C ALA A 9 10.16 -35.61 7.11
N LEU A 10 9.44 -36.68 6.73
CA LEU A 10 8.58 -36.70 5.55
C LEU A 10 7.36 -35.77 5.70
N LYS A 11 6.74 -35.72 6.88
CA LYS A 11 5.66 -34.77 7.17
C LYS A 11 6.16 -33.32 7.12
N LYS A 12 7.33 -33.03 7.69
CA LYS A 12 7.98 -31.70 7.60
C LYS A 12 8.29 -31.33 6.15
N LYS A 13 8.91 -32.22 5.37
CA LYS A 13 9.17 -32.02 3.94
C LYS A 13 7.89 -31.84 3.12
N ARG A 14 6.78 -32.51 3.47
CA ARG A 14 5.48 -32.38 2.79
C ARG A 14 4.79 -31.06 3.16
N GLN A 15 4.96 -30.59 4.40
CA GLN A 15 4.51 -29.26 4.84
C GLN A 15 5.31 -28.15 4.12
N ASP A 16 6.64 -28.31 4.04
CA ASP A 16 7.54 -27.39 3.35
C ASP A 16 7.31 -27.39 1.83
N ARG A 17 6.98 -28.53 1.21
CA ARG A 17 6.59 -28.61 -0.22
C ARG A 17 5.24 -27.95 -0.48
N LYS A 18 4.24 -28.17 0.37
CA LYS A 18 2.95 -27.44 0.26
C LYS A 18 3.13 -25.93 0.44
N GLY A 19 4.12 -25.48 1.21
CA GLY A 19 4.51 -24.08 1.32
C GLY A 19 5.23 -23.51 0.10
N ARG A 20 5.92 -24.34 -0.68
CA ARG A 20 6.66 -23.93 -1.91
C ARG A 20 5.86 -24.10 -3.21
N GLU A 21 4.84 -24.95 -3.24
CA GLU A 21 4.02 -25.22 -4.45
C GLU A 21 2.83 -24.26 -4.62
N ALA A 22 2.55 -23.40 -3.64
CA ALA A 22 1.65 -22.27 -3.83
C ALA A 22 2.47 -21.06 -4.30
N CYS A 23 2.09 -20.46 -5.41
CA CYS A 23 2.53 -19.10 -5.78
C CYS A 23 1.92 -18.11 -4.78
N GLY A 24 2.43 -18.12 -3.54
CA GLY A 24 2.02 -17.25 -2.45
C GLY A 24 2.93 -16.04 -2.36
N SER A 25 2.42 -14.95 -1.78
CA SER A 25 3.13 -13.66 -1.69
C SER A 25 4.54 -13.78 -1.11
N ARG A 26 4.82 -14.76 -0.24
CA ARG A 26 6.15 -14.98 0.35
C ARG A 26 7.22 -15.38 -0.65
N ASN A 27 6.91 -16.26 -1.61
CA ASN A 27 7.89 -16.68 -2.62
C ASN A 27 8.25 -15.49 -3.53
N ILE A 28 7.27 -14.67 -3.87
CA ILE A 28 7.49 -13.46 -4.67
C ILE A 28 8.33 -12.44 -3.87
N ILE A 29 8.00 -12.23 -2.59
CA ILE A 29 8.77 -11.35 -1.70
C ILE A 29 10.22 -11.84 -1.62
N ASP A 30 10.46 -13.14 -1.45
CA ASP A 30 11.82 -13.71 -1.42
C ASP A 30 12.58 -13.46 -2.70
N ASP A 31 11.99 -13.76 -3.85
CA ASP A 31 12.63 -13.60 -5.13
C ASP A 31 12.99 -12.13 -5.38
N VAL A 32 12.09 -11.19 -5.06
CA VAL A 32 12.35 -9.74 -5.16
C VAL A 32 13.47 -9.33 -4.20
N LEU A 33 13.43 -9.74 -2.94
CA LEU A 33 14.44 -9.37 -1.95
C LEU A 33 15.82 -9.98 -2.20
N ASN A 34 15.90 -11.07 -2.96
CA ASN A 34 17.15 -11.66 -3.44
C ASN A 34 17.72 -10.90 -4.65
N LEU A 35 16.87 -10.27 -5.45
CA LEU A 35 17.29 -9.47 -6.61
C LEU A 35 17.76 -8.06 -6.21
N PHE A 36 17.12 -7.46 -5.21
CA PHE A 36 17.35 -6.08 -4.82
C PHE A 36 18.10 -5.99 -3.47
N PRO A 37 19.34 -5.45 -3.45
CA PRO A 37 20.16 -5.37 -2.24
C PRO A 37 19.66 -4.29 -1.26
N GLU A 38 18.75 -3.42 -1.67
CA GLU A 38 18.26 -2.31 -0.88
C GLU A 38 17.57 -2.78 0.41
N PRO A 39 17.71 -2.03 1.52
CA PRO A 39 17.11 -2.40 2.80
C PRO A 39 15.61 -2.09 2.87
N PHE A 40 14.99 -1.65 1.76
CA PHE A 40 13.58 -1.26 1.69
C PHE A 40 12.79 -2.19 0.78
N TYR A 41 11.53 -2.44 1.14
CA TYR A 41 10.58 -3.16 0.31
C TYR A 41 9.28 -2.37 0.22
N HIS A 42 8.89 -1.94 -0.98
CA HIS A 42 7.62 -1.26 -1.17
C HIS A 42 6.51 -2.29 -1.39
N SER A 43 5.57 -2.37 -0.44
CA SER A 43 4.52 -3.40 -0.43
C SER A 43 3.17 -2.87 -0.98
N GLY A 44 3.11 -1.60 -1.37
CA GLY A 44 1.95 -0.99 -2.03
C GLY A 44 0.85 -0.65 -1.03
N ILE A 45 -0.33 -1.24 -1.22
CA ILE A 45 -1.54 -1.06 -0.38
C ILE A 45 -2.21 0.31 -0.60
N ASP A 46 -2.31 0.72 -1.86
CA ASP A 46 -3.11 1.85 -2.34
C ASP A 46 -4.48 1.39 -2.86
N GLU A 47 -5.48 2.27 -2.78
CA GLU A 47 -6.75 2.20 -3.53
C GLU A 47 -7.49 0.85 -3.43
N ILE A 48 -7.59 0.28 -2.24
CA ILE A 48 -8.36 -0.96 -2.06
C ILE A 48 -9.84 -0.68 -2.29
N ILE A 49 -10.37 -1.21 -3.39
CA ILE A 49 -11.78 -1.07 -3.75
C ILE A 49 -12.64 -2.06 -2.95
N PRO A 50 -13.49 -1.60 -2.01
CA PRO A 50 -14.30 -2.48 -1.17
C PRO A 50 -15.25 -3.38 -1.96
N GLY A 51 -15.70 -2.92 -3.14
CA GLY A 51 -16.61 -3.64 -4.02
C GLY A 51 -16.07 -5.02 -4.42
N CYS A 52 -14.77 -5.11 -4.74
CA CYS A 52 -14.14 -6.38 -5.11
C CYS A 52 -14.19 -7.40 -3.97
N TRP A 53 -13.99 -6.95 -2.73
CA TRP A 53 -14.05 -7.83 -1.56
C TRP A 53 -15.48 -8.22 -1.20
N LYS A 54 -16.41 -7.25 -1.29
CA LYS A 54 -17.84 -7.50 -1.07
C LYS A 54 -18.45 -8.44 -2.10
N SER A 55 -17.83 -8.66 -3.26
CA SER A 55 -18.27 -9.69 -4.22
C SER A 55 -17.77 -11.11 -3.93
N ASN A 56 -16.84 -11.29 -2.98
CA ASN A 56 -16.28 -12.61 -2.67
C ASN A 56 -17.07 -13.30 -1.54
N GLU A 57 -17.58 -14.50 -1.78
CA GLU A 57 -18.41 -15.25 -0.81
C GLU A 57 -17.72 -15.51 0.54
N THR A 58 -16.41 -15.78 0.53
CA THR A 58 -15.65 -16.03 1.77
C THR A 58 -15.54 -14.76 2.60
N ILE A 59 -15.25 -13.62 1.94
CA ILE A 59 -15.19 -12.33 2.63
C ILE A 59 -16.59 -11.88 3.06
N GLN A 60 -17.63 -12.08 2.25
CA GLN A 60 -19.01 -11.81 2.65
C GLN A 60 -19.38 -12.59 3.92
N SER A 61 -19.03 -13.87 4.00
CA SER A 61 -19.25 -14.69 5.19
C SER A 61 -18.48 -14.14 6.40
N PHE A 62 -17.22 -13.74 6.21
CA PHE A 62 -16.41 -13.10 7.26
C PHE A 62 -17.08 -11.79 7.76
N LEU A 63 -17.50 -10.92 6.86
CA LEU A 63 -18.17 -9.65 7.19
C LEU A 63 -19.53 -9.86 7.86
N SER A 64 -20.27 -10.91 7.48
CA SER A 64 -21.55 -11.28 8.10
C SER A 64 -21.40 -11.78 9.53
N ASN A 65 -20.20 -12.26 9.89
CA ASN A 65 -19.83 -12.71 11.22
C ASN A 65 -19.13 -11.60 12.03
N ASN A 66 -19.58 -10.35 11.89
CA ASN A 66 -19.05 -9.15 12.54
C ASN A 66 -17.60 -8.77 12.18
N GLY A 67 -17.05 -9.30 11.09
CA GLY A 67 -15.77 -8.86 10.56
C GLY A 67 -15.85 -7.50 9.88
N ALA A 68 -14.76 -6.73 9.91
CA ALA A 68 -14.62 -5.47 9.19
C ALA A 68 -13.69 -5.62 7.97
N LEU A 69 -13.86 -4.76 6.95
CA LEU A 69 -12.97 -4.75 5.78
C LEU A 69 -11.51 -4.47 6.18
N GLY A 70 -11.28 -3.57 7.14
CA GLY A 70 -9.95 -3.33 7.69
C GLY A 70 -9.29 -4.61 8.24
N GLU A 71 -10.06 -5.49 8.88
CA GLU A 71 -9.53 -6.77 9.40
C GLU A 71 -9.14 -7.73 8.27
N VAL A 72 -9.81 -7.68 7.13
CA VAL A 72 -9.40 -8.43 5.93
C VAL A 72 -8.02 -7.96 5.45
N LEU A 73 -7.79 -6.64 5.44
CA LEU A 73 -6.46 -6.08 5.14
C LEU A 73 -5.42 -6.50 6.20
N GLU A 74 -5.79 -6.45 7.48
CA GLU A 74 -4.89 -6.87 8.56
C GLU A 74 -4.46 -8.34 8.44
N ILE A 75 -5.34 -9.23 7.98
CA ILE A 75 -4.97 -10.63 7.70
C ILE A 75 -3.84 -10.69 6.67
N PHE A 76 -3.95 -9.90 5.58
CA PHE A 76 -2.92 -9.84 4.55
C PHE A 76 -1.60 -9.26 5.10
N ILE A 77 -1.66 -8.11 5.80
CA ILE A 77 -0.48 -7.47 6.38
C ILE A 77 0.20 -8.38 7.41
N ASN A 78 -0.55 -9.00 8.32
CA ASN A 78 -0.01 -9.92 9.31
C ASN A 78 0.62 -11.17 8.69
N SER A 79 0.24 -11.54 7.47
CA SER A 79 0.84 -12.68 6.76
C SER A 79 2.17 -12.34 6.07
N THR A 80 2.39 -11.06 5.73
CA THR A 80 3.50 -10.57 4.90
C THR A 80 4.49 -9.69 5.65
N LEU A 81 4.04 -8.74 6.46
CA LEU A 81 4.90 -7.79 7.18
C LEU A 81 5.92 -8.50 8.09
N PRO A 82 5.53 -9.43 9.00
CA PRO A 82 6.52 -10.12 9.84
C PRO A 82 7.57 -10.88 9.04
N TYR A 83 7.18 -11.37 7.85
CA TYR A 83 8.09 -12.06 6.96
C TYR A 83 9.15 -11.12 6.38
N ILE A 84 8.72 -9.97 5.85
CA ILE A 84 9.61 -8.94 5.31
C ILE A 84 10.55 -8.43 6.40
N LEU A 85 10.04 -8.19 7.61
CA LEU A 85 10.86 -7.76 8.75
C LEU A 85 11.89 -8.81 9.17
N SER A 86 11.55 -10.11 9.12
CA SER A 86 12.48 -11.20 9.43
C SER A 86 13.67 -11.28 8.47
N LEU A 87 13.56 -10.65 7.29
CA LEU A 87 14.61 -10.53 6.28
C LEU A 87 15.38 -9.19 6.41
N ASN A 88 15.26 -8.51 7.56
CA ASN A 88 15.91 -7.23 7.86
C ASN A 88 15.59 -6.14 6.84
N ARG A 89 14.32 -6.04 6.42
CA ARG A 89 13.85 -4.98 5.52
C ARG A 89 12.92 -4.02 6.23
N THR A 90 13.01 -2.74 5.87
CA THR A 90 12.02 -1.72 6.21
C THR A 90 10.94 -1.72 5.13
N VAL A 91 9.67 -1.69 5.52
CA VAL A 91 8.56 -1.71 4.57
C VAL A 91 8.08 -0.31 4.26
N VAL A 92 7.83 -0.04 2.98
CA VAL A 92 7.15 1.17 2.52
C VAL A 92 5.74 0.79 2.08
N TYR A 93 4.74 1.48 2.63
CA TYR A 93 3.35 1.37 2.20
C TYR A 93 2.87 2.71 1.66
N TRP A 94 1.86 2.70 0.79
CA TRP A 94 1.06 3.89 0.54
C TRP A 94 0.27 4.26 1.79
N GLU A 95 -0.01 5.55 1.97
CA GLU A 95 -0.67 6.08 3.16
C GLU A 95 -2.07 5.50 3.42
N ASP A 96 -2.76 5.04 2.38
CA ASP A 96 -4.09 4.44 2.41
C ASP A 96 -4.19 3.33 3.45
N VAL A 97 -3.11 2.54 3.62
CA VAL A 97 -3.04 1.48 4.64
C VAL A 97 -3.45 1.97 6.02
N LEU A 98 -3.18 3.24 6.34
CA LEU A 98 -3.47 3.86 7.63
C LEU A 98 -4.55 4.96 7.53
N LEU A 99 -4.62 5.67 6.41
CA LEU A 99 -5.42 6.89 6.29
C LEU A 99 -6.69 6.74 5.47
N ASP A 100 -6.90 5.65 4.73
CA ASP A 100 -8.12 5.43 3.94
C ASP A 100 -9.37 5.46 4.83
N ASP A 101 -10.48 5.97 4.31
CA ASP A 101 -11.71 6.18 5.08
C ASP A 101 -12.48 4.87 5.32
N ILE A 102 -12.34 3.88 4.44
CA ILE A 102 -13.15 2.65 4.45
C ILE A 102 -12.32 1.42 4.83
N VAL A 103 -11.14 1.25 4.24
CA VAL A 103 -10.28 0.08 4.37
C VAL A 103 -8.88 0.50 4.82
N LYS A 104 -8.72 0.58 6.13
CA LYS A 104 -7.43 0.82 6.78
C LYS A 104 -7.19 -0.18 7.90
N VAL A 105 -5.92 -0.37 8.24
CA VAL A 105 -5.52 -1.18 9.38
C VAL A 105 -5.45 -0.35 10.65
N ARG A 106 -5.44 -1.02 11.80
CA ARG A 106 -5.09 -0.38 13.07
C ARG A 106 -3.61 -0.02 13.10
N ALA A 107 -3.30 1.20 13.53
CA ALA A 107 -1.91 1.66 13.68
C ALA A 107 -1.03 0.71 14.52
N LEU A 108 -1.62 -0.02 15.47
CA LEU A 108 -0.91 -0.99 16.33
C LEU A 108 -0.19 -2.09 15.54
N ILE A 109 -0.67 -2.45 14.35
CA ILE A 109 -0.07 -3.53 13.56
C ILE A 109 1.08 -3.05 12.66
N LEU A 110 1.35 -1.75 12.63
CA LEU A 110 2.40 -1.12 11.83
C LEU A 110 3.49 -0.57 12.76
N PRO A 111 4.61 -1.29 12.98
CA PRO A 111 5.70 -0.83 13.83
C PRO A 111 6.41 0.36 13.17
N LYS A 112 6.42 1.51 13.86
CA LYS A 112 6.90 2.80 13.33
C LYS A 112 8.38 2.78 12.96
N GLU A 113 9.17 1.98 13.65
CA GLU A 113 10.60 1.79 13.41
C GLU A 113 10.89 1.10 12.07
N ASN A 114 9.98 0.24 11.59
CA ASN A 114 10.17 -0.56 10.38
C ASN A 114 9.21 -0.20 9.25
N VAL A 115 8.31 0.77 9.44
CA VAL A 115 7.33 1.20 8.44
C VAL A 115 7.59 2.65 8.06
N ILE A 116 7.60 2.91 6.75
CA ILE A 116 7.58 4.23 6.15
C ILE A 116 6.28 4.37 5.36
N LEU A 117 5.59 5.50 5.50
CA LEU A 117 4.38 5.78 4.74
C LEU A 117 4.67 6.75 3.60
N ARG A 118 4.39 6.32 2.38
CA ARG A 118 4.45 7.16 1.20
C ARG A 118 3.08 7.78 0.98
N LEU A 119 3.02 9.10 0.96
CA LEU A 119 1.77 9.84 0.82
C LEU A 119 1.65 10.47 -0.56
N TRP A 120 0.43 10.53 -1.07
CA TRP A 120 0.12 11.05 -2.40
C TRP A 120 -1.11 11.95 -2.40
N ASN A 121 -1.93 11.93 -1.36
CA ASN A 121 -3.18 12.67 -1.27
C ASN A 121 -3.11 13.75 -0.18
N ASN A 122 -3.97 14.77 -0.28
CA ASN A 122 -4.15 15.86 0.70
C ASN A 122 -2.89 16.57 1.21
N GLY A 123 -1.80 16.61 0.41
CA GLY A 123 -0.65 17.50 0.62
C GLY A 123 -0.08 17.54 2.05
N HIS A 124 0.08 18.76 2.56
CA HIS A 124 0.57 19.02 3.93
C HIS A 124 -0.32 18.41 5.02
N ASN A 125 -1.63 18.27 4.80
CA ASN A 125 -2.54 17.76 5.82
C ASN A 125 -2.26 16.28 6.13
N ASN A 126 -2.12 15.45 5.10
CA ASN A 126 -1.75 14.05 5.31
C ASN A 126 -0.29 13.91 5.73
N THR A 127 0.61 14.76 5.23
CA THR A 127 2.00 14.84 5.70
C THR A 127 2.04 15.00 7.21
N LYS A 128 1.37 16.04 7.75
CA LYS A 128 1.25 16.28 9.18
C LYS A 128 0.67 15.08 9.92
N ARG A 129 -0.47 14.53 9.47
CA ARG A 129 -1.11 13.37 10.12
C ARG A 129 -0.16 12.18 10.27
N ILE A 130 0.68 11.90 9.27
CA ILE A 130 1.65 10.80 9.27
C ILE A 130 2.80 11.09 10.25
N VAL A 131 3.44 12.25 10.15
CA VAL A 131 4.61 12.58 10.97
C VAL A 131 4.23 12.82 12.43
N SER A 132 3.10 13.48 12.71
CA SER A 132 2.56 13.62 14.08
C SER A 132 2.19 12.27 14.70
N SER A 133 1.92 11.24 13.89
CA SER A 133 1.70 9.87 14.36
C SER A 133 3.01 9.12 14.63
N GLY A 134 4.17 9.74 14.39
CA GLY A 134 5.51 9.21 14.62
C GLY A 134 6.03 8.29 13.52
N TYR A 135 5.42 8.30 12.33
CA TYR A 135 5.93 7.56 11.18
C TYR A 135 6.87 8.42 10.35
N ARG A 136 7.88 7.78 9.76
CA ARG A 136 8.65 8.40 8.68
C ARG A 136 7.77 8.49 7.43
N ALA A 137 7.86 9.61 6.71
CA ALA A 137 7.08 9.87 5.52
C ALA A 137 7.95 9.96 4.26
N ILE A 138 7.42 9.50 3.12
CA ILE A 138 7.91 9.87 1.78
C ILE A 138 6.83 10.72 1.12
N VAL A 139 7.16 11.97 0.84
CA VAL A 139 6.22 12.91 0.22
C VAL A 139 6.18 12.67 -1.29
N SER A 140 5.00 12.37 -1.83
CA SER A 140 4.76 12.13 -3.27
C SER A 140 3.39 12.67 -3.71
N CYS A 141 2.97 13.80 -3.12
CA CYS A 141 1.67 14.43 -3.36
C CYS A 141 1.33 14.62 -4.84
N ALA A 142 0.15 14.17 -5.24
CA ALA A 142 -0.41 14.26 -6.58
C ALA A 142 -0.40 15.69 -7.12
N ASP A 143 -0.76 16.64 -6.25
CA ASP A 143 -0.87 18.07 -6.57
C ASP A 143 0.46 18.71 -6.99
N PHE A 144 1.59 18.07 -6.70
CA PHE A 144 2.93 18.64 -6.92
C PHE A 144 3.85 17.74 -7.73
N TYR A 145 3.83 16.41 -7.52
CA TYR A 145 4.84 15.50 -8.07
C TYR A 145 4.36 14.58 -9.20
N TRP A 146 3.05 14.40 -9.41
CA TRP A 146 2.57 13.56 -10.51
C TRP A 146 2.52 14.29 -11.85
N ARG A 147 3.37 13.85 -12.78
CA ARG A 147 3.56 14.50 -14.09
C ARG A 147 2.64 13.99 -15.20
N HIS A 148 1.66 13.14 -14.88
CA HIS A 148 0.71 12.58 -15.85
C HIS A 148 -0.67 13.27 -15.81
N GLY A 149 -0.79 14.42 -15.13
CA GLY A 149 -2.00 15.23 -15.21
C GLY A 149 -2.27 15.69 -16.65
N ASP A 150 -3.55 15.74 -17.00
CA ASP A 150 -4.15 16.25 -18.26
C ASP A 150 -4.11 15.29 -19.46
N PHE A 151 -3.69 14.05 -19.25
CA PHE A 151 -3.76 12.99 -20.27
C PHE A 151 -4.87 12.00 -19.93
N VAL A 152 -6.01 12.12 -20.61
CA VAL A 152 -7.17 11.22 -20.41
C VAL A 152 -7.46 10.35 -21.61
N GLU A 153 -8.15 9.24 -21.35
CA GLU A 153 -8.46 8.20 -22.33
C GLU A 153 -9.78 8.45 -23.08
N ASN A 154 -10.29 7.44 -23.79
CA ASN A 154 -11.48 7.50 -24.63
C ASN A 154 -12.78 7.69 -23.81
N ASN A 155 -13.20 8.94 -23.62
CA ASN A 155 -14.37 9.31 -22.84
C ASN A 155 -15.38 10.13 -23.68
N SER A 156 -16.58 9.58 -23.87
CA SER A 156 -17.65 10.20 -24.69
C SER A 156 -18.22 11.49 -24.09
N LYS A 157 -17.92 11.81 -22.84
CA LYS A 157 -18.24 13.11 -22.23
C LYS A 157 -17.69 14.29 -23.04
N TYR A 158 -16.60 14.08 -23.79
CA TYR A 158 -15.97 15.10 -24.64
C TYR A 158 -16.51 15.16 -26.07
N ASP A 159 -17.55 14.39 -26.41
CA ASP A 159 -18.20 14.44 -27.72
C ASP A 159 -19.13 15.67 -27.83
N TYR A 160 -18.52 16.85 -27.72
CA TYR A 160 -19.19 18.15 -27.80
C TYR A 160 -18.45 19.06 -28.77
N GLN A 161 -19.11 19.47 -29.86
CA GLN A 161 -18.48 20.14 -30.99
C GLN A 161 -18.35 21.66 -30.86
N THR A 162 -18.96 22.27 -29.82
CA THR A 162 -19.19 23.72 -29.78
C THR A 162 -18.74 24.40 -28.49
N GLY A 163 -17.86 23.82 -27.67
CA GLY A 163 -17.58 24.41 -26.36
C GLY A 163 -16.32 23.95 -25.63
N ASP A 164 -16.19 24.49 -24.42
CA ASP A 164 -15.11 24.29 -23.46
C ASP A 164 -15.12 22.86 -22.89
N HIS A 165 -13.96 22.20 -22.93
CA HIS A 165 -13.79 20.81 -22.49
C HIS A 165 -13.47 20.70 -20.98
N GLY A 166 -13.45 21.82 -20.24
CA GLY A 166 -13.12 21.85 -18.81
C GLY A 166 -11.71 21.34 -18.53
N ASP A 167 -11.48 20.80 -17.34
CA ASP A 167 -10.15 20.30 -16.91
C ASP A 167 -9.78 18.92 -17.48
N GLY A 168 -10.52 18.45 -18.50
CA GLY A 168 -10.22 17.18 -19.16
C GLY A 168 -10.39 15.94 -18.28
N ASP A 169 -11.08 16.00 -17.13
CA ASP A 169 -11.29 14.88 -16.17
C ASP A 169 -10.01 14.21 -15.67
N SER A 170 -8.87 14.91 -15.77
CA SER A 170 -7.66 14.47 -15.12
C SER A 170 -7.79 14.68 -13.61
N TRP A 171 -7.97 13.60 -12.86
CA TRP A 171 -8.18 13.66 -11.41
C TRP A 171 -7.00 14.31 -10.66
N CYS A 172 -5.78 14.23 -11.19
CA CYS A 172 -4.58 14.88 -10.66
C CYS A 172 -4.10 16.06 -11.53
N GLY A 173 -4.95 16.55 -12.45
CA GLY A 173 -4.66 17.73 -13.26
C GLY A 173 -4.49 19.00 -12.39
N PRO A 174 -3.91 20.09 -12.91
CA PRO A 174 -3.25 20.20 -14.22
C PRO A 174 -1.87 19.51 -14.26
N PHE A 175 -1.21 19.46 -15.42
CA PHE A 175 0.19 19.07 -15.54
C PHE A 175 1.09 19.88 -14.60
N LYS A 176 1.94 19.21 -13.83
CA LYS A 176 2.84 19.87 -12.86
C LYS A 176 4.12 20.32 -13.56
N ILE A 177 4.17 21.62 -13.86
CA ILE A 177 5.39 22.26 -14.35
C ILE A 177 6.50 22.20 -13.29
N TRP A 178 7.75 22.36 -13.74
CA TRP A 178 8.91 22.31 -12.84
C TRP A 178 8.83 23.35 -11.69
N GLN A 179 8.20 24.50 -11.91
CA GLN A 179 7.99 25.52 -10.88
C GLN A 179 7.05 25.04 -9.77
N ASN A 180 5.99 24.30 -10.10
CA ASN A 180 5.07 23.74 -9.10
C ASN A 180 5.81 22.72 -8.23
N VAL A 181 6.60 21.84 -8.86
CA VAL A 181 7.44 20.87 -8.17
C VAL A 181 8.45 21.57 -7.24
N TYR A 182 9.09 22.64 -7.73
CA TYR A 182 10.13 23.36 -6.99
C TYR A 182 9.59 24.20 -5.84
N ASN A 183 8.40 24.78 -6.00
CA ASN A 183 7.78 25.65 -4.99
C ASN A 183 7.05 24.86 -3.89
N TYR A 184 7.03 23.54 -3.94
CA TYR A 184 6.36 22.75 -2.93
C TYR A 184 7.22 22.67 -1.65
N ASP A 185 6.73 23.33 -0.61
CA ASP A 185 7.37 23.43 0.70
C ASP A 185 6.96 22.24 1.58
N ILE A 186 7.69 21.13 1.45
CA ILE A 186 7.26 19.82 1.99
C ILE A 186 7.05 19.78 3.52
N ASP A 187 7.65 20.70 4.27
CA ASP A 187 7.56 20.79 5.73
C ASP A 187 6.64 21.93 6.20
N TYR A 188 5.91 22.58 5.29
CA TYR A 188 4.99 23.66 5.62
C TYR A 188 3.95 23.21 6.68
N GLY A 189 3.93 23.94 7.79
CA GLY A 189 2.99 23.71 8.89
C GLY A 189 3.39 22.57 9.85
N LEU A 190 4.59 22.00 9.68
CA LEU A 190 5.23 21.13 10.66
C LEU A 190 5.98 21.97 11.72
N ILE A 191 6.16 21.38 12.90
CA ILE A 191 7.04 21.91 13.96
C ILE A 191 8.35 21.11 13.97
N GLU A 192 9.38 21.58 14.67
CA GLU A 192 10.70 20.92 14.69
C GLU A 192 10.67 19.49 15.24
N GLU A 193 9.71 19.17 16.11
CA GLU A 193 9.49 17.83 16.65
C GLU A 193 8.74 16.87 15.71
N GLU A 194 8.15 17.40 14.62
CA GLU A 194 7.40 16.66 13.59
C GLU A 194 8.26 16.40 12.35
#